data_AF-A0A357HEN2-F1
#
_entry.id   AF-A0A357HEN2-F1
#
_cell.length_a   1.000
_cell.length_b   1.000
_cell.length_c   1.000
_cell.angle_alpha   90.00
_cell.angle_beta   90.00
_cell.angle_gamma   90.00
#
_symmetry.space_group_name_H-M   'P 1'
#
loop_
_entity.id
_entity.type
_entity.pdbx_description
1 polymer ?
#
loop_
_entity_poly.entity_id
_entity_poly.type
_entity_poly.pdbx_seq_one_letter_code
_entity_poly.pdbx_strand_id
1 'polypeptide(L)'
;MASEPSLYLEVRMDVGALKEFNIFNGLDESEIKLFADKVSPVKVPEGDSFIVEGDVGDSIFLLLEGEVEINQALTLSMNKSEADNREKAIIKLSSEIKPLFGEMSLFNEGDRRTASVKALSDCKLAKILKEELFEVCDAHPAMGYKVMQNLCRTLCGNLVKANQNVLKLTTAFSLILER
;
A
#
# COMPACT_ATOMS: atom_id res chain seq x y z
N MET A 1 -39.78 -0.13 29.84
CA MET A 1 -39.07 -0.65 28.66
C MET A 1 -37.61 -0.25 28.81
N ALA A 2 -36.78 -1.16 29.30
CA ALA A 2 -35.35 -0.95 29.37
C ALA A 2 -34.78 -1.18 27.97
N SER A 3 -34.14 -0.16 27.40
CA SER A 3 -33.37 -0.25 26.17
C SER A 3 -32.12 -1.08 26.42
N GLU A 4 -31.98 -2.20 25.70
CA GLU A 4 -30.78 -3.02 25.69
C GLU A 4 -29.56 -2.19 25.25
N PRO A 5 -28.39 -2.33 25.89
CA PRO A 5 -27.16 -1.72 25.39
C PRO A 5 -26.76 -2.44 24.10
N SER A 6 -26.66 -1.70 23.00
CA SER A 6 -26.15 -2.22 21.74
C SER A 6 -24.74 -2.80 21.94
N LEU A 7 -24.62 -4.10 21.74
CA LEU A 7 -23.37 -4.86 21.76
C LEU A 7 -22.54 -4.54 20.52
N TYR A 8 -21.99 -3.32 20.41
CA TYR A 8 -20.92 -3.05 19.48
C TYR A 8 -19.64 -3.61 20.09
N LEU A 9 -19.29 -4.85 19.73
CA LEU A 9 -17.91 -5.29 19.83
C LEU A 9 -17.10 -4.33 18.93
N GLU A 10 -16.30 -3.45 19.53
CA GLU A 10 -15.21 -2.80 18.80
C GLU A 10 -14.41 -3.92 18.13
N VAL A 11 -14.48 -4.02 16.80
CA VAL A 11 -13.63 -4.93 16.04
C VAL A 11 -12.22 -4.36 16.13
N ARG A 12 -11.52 -4.70 17.20
CA ARG A 12 -10.15 -4.28 17.42
C ARG A 12 -9.25 -5.02 16.45
N MET A 13 -8.39 -4.28 15.76
CA MET A 13 -7.41 -4.86 14.86
C MET A 13 -6.43 -5.73 15.67
N ASP A 14 -6.12 -6.91 15.15
CA ASP A 14 -5.16 -7.80 15.80
C ASP A 14 -3.75 -7.23 15.68
N VAL A 15 -3.15 -6.90 16.83
CA VAL A 15 -1.78 -6.41 16.94
C VAL A 15 -0.79 -7.45 16.41
N GLY A 16 -1.07 -8.74 16.59
CA GLY A 16 -0.24 -9.83 16.08
C GLY A 16 -0.13 -9.78 14.55
N ALA A 17 -1.27 -9.70 13.87
CA ALA A 17 -1.32 -9.57 12.42
C ALA A 17 -0.60 -8.31 11.90
N LEU A 18 -0.73 -7.16 12.58
CA LEU A 18 -0.03 -5.93 12.18
C LEU A 18 1.49 -6.03 12.35
N LYS A 19 1.96 -6.70 13.40
CA LYS A 19 3.40 -6.86 13.70
C LYS A 19 4.20 -7.51 12.57
N GLU A 20 3.55 -8.29 11.71
CA GLU A 20 4.19 -8.96 10.57
C GLU A 20 4.54 -8.01 9.41
N PHE A 21 3.98 -6.79 9.37
CA PHE A 21 4.24 -5.85 8.29
C PHE A 21 5.53 -5.06 8.51
N ASN A 22 6.32 -4.92 7.45
CA ASN A 22 7.63 -4.26 7.50
C ASN A 22 7.60 -2.82 8.06
N ILE A 23 6.49 -2.10 7.89
CA ILE A 23 6.30 -0.75 8.44
C ILE A 23 6.43 -0.71 9.96
N PHE A 24 6.09 -1.80 10.66
CA PHE A 24 6.13 -1.91 12.12
C PHE A 24 7.36 -2.67 12.65
N ASN A 25 8.35 -2.97 11.81
CA ASN A 25 9.57 -3.64 12.25
C ASN A 25 10.29 -2.84 13.36
N GLY A 26 10.61 -3.52 14.47
CA GLY A 26 11.30 -2.91 15.62
C GLY A 26 10.39 -2.15 16.57
N LEU A 27 9.07 -2.18 16.36
CA LEU A 27 8.09 -1.73 17.34
C LEU A 27 7.69 -2.86 18.28
N ASP A 28 7.46 -2.53 19.54
CA ASP A 28 6.84 -3.45 20.50
C ASP A 28 5.31 -3.46 20.38
N GLU A 29 4.65 -4.38 21.10
CA GLU A 29 3.19 -4.55 21.02
C GLU A 29 2.42 -3.33 21.54
N SER A 30 2.98 -2.59 22.51
CA SER A 30 2.35 -1.37 23.02
C SER A 30 2.44 -0.23 22.01
N GLU A 31 3.56 -0.12 21.29
CA GLU A 31 3.76 0.82 20.19
C GLU A 31 2.83 0.49 19.00
N ILE A 32 2.72 -0.78 18.61
CA ILE A 32 1.84 -1.22 17.51
C ILE A 32 0.37 -0.98 17.85
N LYS A 33 -0.02 -1.16 19.12
CA LYS A 33 -1.38 -0.94 19.56
C LYS A 33 -1.87 0.49 19.29
N LEU A 34 -0.99 1.49 19.38
CA LEU A 34 -1.32 2.88 19.05
C LEU A 34 -1.81 3.04 17.59
N PHE A 35 -1.25 2.25 16.67
CA PHE A 35 -1.72 2.19 15.29
C PHE A 35 -2.95 1.31 15.15
N ALA A 36 -3.01 0.17 15.84
CA ALA A 36 -4.15 -0.73 15.80
C ALA A 36 -5.48 -0.03 16.17
N ASP A 37 -5.41 0.94 17.09
CA ASP A 37 -6.55 1.77 17.50
C ASP A 37 -6.99 2.80 16.44
N LYS A 38 -6.14 3.10 15.45
CA LYS A 38 -6.40 4.01 14.32
C LYS A 38 -6.70 3.24 13.01
N VAL A 39 -6.52 1.93 13.00
CA VAL A 39 -6.73 1.11 11.80
C VAL A 39 -8.21 0.85 11.59
N SER A 40 -8.67 1.04 10.35
CA SER A 40 -10.00 0.61 9.90
C SER A 40 -9.90 -0.69 9.09
N PRO A 41 -10.62 -1.77 9.45
CA PRO A 41 -10.70 -2.97 8.62
C PRO A 41 -11.52 -2.71 7.34
N VAL A 42 -11.00 -3.14 6.19
CA VAL A 42 -11.67 -3.00 4.89
C VAL A 42 -11.76 -4.37 4.23
N LYS A 43 -12.95 -4.72 3.71
CA LYS A 43 -13.15 -5.91 2.88
C LYS A 43 -13.32 -5.47 1.44
N VAL A 44 -12.62 -6.14 0.53
CA VAL A 44 -12.67 -5.86 -0.91
C VAL A 44 -12.98 -7.17 -1.63
N PRO A 45 -14.14 -7.29 -2.29
CA PRO A 45 -14.47 -8.47 -3.07
C PRO A 45 -13.49 -8.72 -4.20
N GLU A 46 -13.35 -9.98 -4.63
CA GLU A 46 -12.63 -10.31 -5.86
C GLU A 46 -13.12 -9.44 -7.04
N GLY A 47 -12.19 -8.89 -7.80
CA GLY A 47 -12.50 -8.08 -8.97
C GLY A 47 -12.58 -6.58 -8.71
N ASP A 48 -12.69 -6.13 -7.45
CA ASP A 48 -12.80 -4.71 -7.11
C ASP A 48 -11.43 -4.04 -6.94
N SER A 49 -11.36 -2.75 -7.26
CA SER A 49 -10.18 -1.91 -7.03
C SER A 49 -10.34 -1.09 -5.75
N PHE A 50 -9.29 -1.01 -4.94
CA PHE A 50 -9.27 -0.19 -3.72
C PHE A 50 -8.23 0.95 -3.78
N ILE A 51 -7.36 0.92 -4.79
CA ILE A 51 -6.51 2.04 -5.19
C ILE A 51 -6.65 2.20 -6.70
N VAL A 52 -6.84 3.44 -7.15
CA VAL A 52 -6.92 3.79 -8.57
C VAL A 52 -5.81 4.79 -8.87
N GLU A 53 -5.07 4.54 -9.94
CA GLU A 53 -3.96 5.40 -10.37
C GLU A 53 -4.44 6.82 -10.71
N GLY A 54 -3.68 7.84 -10.28
CA GLY A 54 -3.97 9.24 -10.52
C GLY A 54 -4.89 9.91 -9.48
N ASP A 55 -5.66 9.11 -8.74
CA ASP A 55 -6.51 9.61 -7.65
C ASP A 55 -5.67 10.22 -6.53
N VAL A 56 -6.29 11.11 -5.74
CA VAL A 56 -5.70 11.58 -4.48
C VAL A 56 -5.70 10.43 -3.49
N GLY A 57 -4.57 10.22 -2.82
CA GLY A 57 -4.33 9.13 -1.90
C GLY A 57 -3.97 9.62 -0.51
N ASP A 58 -4.93 9.54 0.40
CA ASP A 58 -4.85 9.99 1.79
C ASP A 58 -4.72 8.83 2.79
N SER A 59 -4.33 7.64 2.33
CA SER A 59 -4.30 6.45 3.19
C SER A 59 -3.31 5.40 2.69
N ILE A 60 -2.88 4.54 3.59
CA ILE A 60 -2.18 3.29 3.25
C ILE A 60 -3.06 2.07 3.51
N PHE A 61 -2.72 0.97 2.85
CA PHE A 61 -3.39 -0.31 2.99
C PHE A 61 -2.37 -1.41 3.26
N LEU A 62 -2.69 -2.29 4.20
CA LEU A 62 -1.94 -3.48 4.56
C LEU A 62 -2.78 -4.70 4.20
N LEU A 63 -2.29 -5.59 3.33
CA LEU A 63 -3.05 -6.78 2.91
C LEU A 63 -2.92 -7.90 3.95
N LEU A 64 -3.99 -8.11 4.71
CA LEU A 64 -4.06 -9.13 5.78
C LEU A 64 -4.33 -10.52 5.21
N GLU A 65 -5.21 -10.60 4.21
CA GLU A 65 -5.66 -11.84 3.57
C GLU A 65 -6.03 -11.55 2.12
N GLY A 66 -5.73 -12.48 1.22
CA GLY A 66 -6.11 -12.44 -0.19
C GLY A 66 -4.93 -12.23 -1.14
N GLU A 67 -5.27 -12.03 -2.41
CA GLU A 67 -4.33 -11.79 -3.51
C GLU A 67 -4.74 -10.54 -4.28
N VAL A 68 -3.74 -9.79 -4.76
CA VAL A 68 -3.97 -8.54 -5.49
C VAL A 68 -3.07 -8.45 -6.71
N GLU A 69 -3.50 -7.60 -7.64
CA GLU A 69 -2.74 -7.20 -8.82
C GLU A 69 -2.50 -5.69 -8.78
N ILE A 70 -1.24 -5.28 -8.90
CA ILE A 70 -0.84 -3.90 -9.11
C ILE A 70 -0.72 -3.68 -10.62
N ASN A 71 -1.39 -2.65 -11.10
CA ASN A 71 -1.38 -2.19 -12.49
C ASN A 71 -0.85 -0.76 -12.56
N GLN A 72 0.28 -0.55 -13.23
CA GLN A 72 0.89 0.77 -13.43
C GLN A 72 1.06 1.08 -14.91
N ALA A 73 0.59 2.24 -15.37
CA ALA A 73 0.85 2.70 -16.74
C ALA A 73 2.35 2.96 -16.97
N LEU A 74 2.91 2.42 -18.06
CA LEU A 74 4.33 2.52 -18.39
C LEU A 74 4.66 3.63 -19.39
N THR A 75 3.65 4.27 -20.00
CA THR A 75 3.83 5.37 -20.94
C THR A 75 3.35 6.69 -20.36
N LEU A 76 4.11 7.76 -20.60
CA LEU A 76 3.60 9.11 -20.50
C LEU A 76 2.61 9.28 -21.66
N SER A 77 1.31 9.14 -21.42
CA SER A 77 0.30 9.18 -22.49
C SER A 77 0.40 10.48 -23.29
N MET A 78 1.03 10.43 -24.46
CA MET A 78 0.95 11.53 -25.44
C MET A 78 -0.43 11.61 -26.10
N ASN A 79 -1.25 10.54 -26.01
CA ASN A 79 -2.64 10.53 -26.44
C ASN A 79 -3.49 9.69 -25.45
N LYS A 80 -4.27 10.35 -24.60
CA LYS A 80 -5.29 9.70 -23.74
C LYS A 80 -6.47 9.24 -24.61
N SER A 81 -6.30 8.14 -25.35
CA SER A 81 -7.43 7.31 -25.74
C SER A 81 -7.61 6.24 -24.67
N GLU A 82 -8.84 6.06 -24.17
CA GLU A 82 -9.25 5.15 -23.07
C GLU A 82 -8.89 3.65 -23.29
N ALA A 83 -8.23 3.33 -24.40
CA ALA A 83 -7.95 1.97 -24.86
C ALA A 83 -6.45 1.60 -24.87
N ASP A 84 -5.54 2.41 -24.33
CA ASP A 84 -4.12 2.01 -24.26
C ASP A 84 -3.82 1.17 -23.02
N ASN A 85 -4.43 -0.01 -22.96
CA ASN A 85 -4.19 -1.02 -21.92
C ASN A 85 -2.94 -1.88 -22.22
N ARG A 86 -2.15 -1.52 -23.25
CA ARG A 86 -1.08 -2.37 -23.80
C ARG A 86 0.24 -2.27 -23.06
N GLU A 87 0.49 -1.17 -22.36
CA GLU A 87 1.76 -0.93 -21.67
C GLU A 87 1.51 -0.72 -20.17
N LYS A 88 1.09 -1.79 -19.49
CA LYS A 88 0.98 -1.83 -18.02
C LYS A 88 1.98 -2.80 -17.42
N ALA A 89 2.70 -2.36 -16.39
CA ALA A 89 3.38 -3.29 -15.51
C ALA A 89 2.33 -3.96 -14.61
N ILE A 90 2.32 -5.29 -14.64
CA ILE A 90 1.41 -6.11 -13.85
C ILE A 90 2.24 -6.89 -12.83
N ILE A 91 1.98 -6.66 -11.55
CA ILE A 91 2.64 -7.37 -10.44
C ILE A 91 1.55 -8.01 -9.58
N LYS A 92 1.62 -9.33 -9.40
CA LYS A 92 0.71 -10.06 -8.50
C LYS A 92 1.38 -10.28 -7.15
N LEU A 93 0.68 -9.97 -6.08
CA LEU A 93 1.16 -10.11 -4.70
C LEU A 93 0.10 -10.85 -3.87
N SER A 94 0.54 -11.67 -2.91
CA SER A 94 -0.33 -12.34 -1.94
C SER A 94 -0.11 -11.77 -0.53
N SER A 95 -1.05 -12.04 0.38
CA SER A 95 -0.93 -11.68 1.79
C SER A 95 0.26 -12.34 2.51
N GLU A 96 0.85 -13.41 1.94
CA GLU A 96 1.97 -14.14 2.54
C GLU A 96 3.22 -13.26 2.73
N ILE A 97 3.42 -12.29 1.84
CA ILE A 97 4.56 -11.35 1.92
C ILE A 97 4.23 -10.07 2.69
N LYS A 98 3.02 -9.97 3.24
CA LYS A 98 2.50 -8.80 3.99
C LYS A 98 2.74 -7.47 3.28
N PRO A 99 2.21 -7.30 2.05
CA PRO A 99 2.49 -6.10 1.27
C PRO A 99 1.75 -4.87 1.83
N LEU A 100 2.44 -3.73 1.75
CA LEU A 100 1.94 -2.38 2.01
C LEU A 100 1.69 -1.69 0.67
N PHE A 101 0.59 -0.92 0.59
CA PHE A 101 0.23 -0.15 -0.59
C PHE A 101 -0.11 1.29 -0.23
N GLY A 102 0.08 2.19 -1.20
CA GLY A 102 -0.33 3.58 -1.10
C GLY A 102 0.68 4.47 -0.36
N GLU A 103 1.84 3.94 0.00
CA GLU A 103 2.90 4.64 0.71
C GLU A 103 3.49 5.80 -0.10
N MET A 104 3.50 5.68 -1.44
CA MET A 104 4.01 6.72 -2.34
C MET A 104 3.22 8.03 -2.22
N SER A 105 1.88 7.94 -2.11
CA SER A 105 1.02 9.13 -2.04
C SER A 105 1.08 9.84 -0.69
N LEU A 106 1.75 9.26 0.31
CA LEU A 106 1.99 9.95 1.58
C LEU A 106 3.07 11.04 1.46
N PHE A 107 4.01 10.89 0.51
CA PHE A 107 5.23 11.69 0.44
C PHE A 107 5.47 12.37 -0.92
N ASN A 108 4.75 11.99 -1.97
CA ASN A 108 4.91 12.59 -3.29
C ASN A 108 4.17 13.93 -3.42
N GLU A 109 4.58 14.74 -4.40
CA GLU A 109 3.90 16.00 -4.68
C GLU A 109 2.47 15.75 -5.19
N GLY A 110 1.50 16.41 -4.56
CA GLY A 110 0.08 16.31 -4.94
C GLY A 110 -0.62 15.05 -4.44
N ASP A 111 0.03 14.25 -3.58
CA ASP A 111 -0.55 13.09 -2.90
C ASP A 111 -1.25 12.11 -3.84
N ARG A 112 -0.69 11.85 -5.03
CA ARG A 112 -1.36 11.03 -6.06
C ARG A 112 -0.98 9.56 -5.99
N ARG A 113 -1.95 8.68 -6.23
CA ARG A 113 -1.73 7.24 -6.42
C ARG A 113 -0.92 7.01 -7.69
N THR A 114 0.18 6.26 -7.57
CA THR A 114 1.13 6.01 -8.68
C THR A 114 0.84 4.74 -9.47
N ALA A 115 -0.12 3.94 -9.01
CA ALA A 115 -0.57 2.70 -9.64
C ALA A 115 -1.98 2.35 -9.12
N SER A 116 -2.70 1.51 -9.85
CA SER A 116 -3.96 0.92 -9.41
C SER A 116 -3.72 -0.42 -8.73
N VAL A 117 -4.54 -0.76 -7.74
CA VAL A 117 -4.51 -2.08 -7.09
C VAL A 117 -5.90 -2.70 -7.09
N LYS A 118 -5.97 -3.93 -7.60
CA LYS A 118 -7.20 -4.70 -7.80
C LYS A 118 -7.12 -6.02 -7.03
N ALA A 119 -8.21 -6.41 -6.39
CA ALA A 119 -8.34 -7.70 -5.74
C ALA A 119 -8.44 -8.83 -6.78
N LEU A 120 -7.61 -9.86 -6.63
CA LEU A 120 -7.65 -11.13 -7.38
C LEU A 120 -8.39 -12.24 -6.63
N SER A 121 -8.64 -12.04 -5.34
CA SER A 121 -9.52 -12.85 -4.50
C SER A 121 -10.18 -11.95 -3.45
N ASP A 122 -11.12 -12.47 -2.66
CA ASP A 122 -11.68 -11.71 -1.53
C ASP A 122 -10.57 -11.28 -0.56
N CYS A 123 -10.38 -9.97 -0.42
CA CYS A 123 -9.30 -9.39 0.34
C CYS A 123 -9.80 -8.80 1.68
N LYS A 124 -8.98 -8.98 2.72
CA LYS A 124 -9.09 -8.22 3.98
C LYS A 124 -7.89 -7.31 4.10
N LEU A 125 -8.14 -6.03 4.33
CA LEU A 125 -7.14 -4.99 4.43
C LEU A 125 -7.24 -4.27 5.78
N ALA A 126 -6.10 -3.81 6.29
CA ALA A 126 -6.04 -2.76 7.30
C ALA A 126 -5.76 -1.43 6.59
N LYS A 127 -6.66 -0.45 6.75
CA LYS A 127 -6.52 0.91 6.22
C LYS A 127 -6.09 1.84 7.35
N ILE A 128 -5.11 2.70 7.10
CA ILE A 128 -4.70 3.78 8.01
C ILE A 128 -4.72 5.08 7.22
N LEU A 129 -5.41 6.11 7.72
CA LEU A 129 -5.38 7.42 7.09
C LEU A 129 -4.02 8.09 7.31
N LYS A 130 -3.60 8.91 6.35
CA LYS A 130 -2.37 9.70 6.38
C LYS A 130 -2.29 10.52 7.67
N GLU A 131 -3.36 11.26 7.96
CA GLU A 131 -3.44 12.12 9.15
C GLU A 131 -3.29 11.31 10.45
N GLU A 132 -3.96 10.16 10.56
CA GLU A 132 -3.89 9.30 11.75
C GLU A 132 -2.50 8.66 11.93
N LEU A 133 -1.87 8.24 10.82
CA LEU A 133 -0.51 7.71 10.84
C LEU A 133 0.47 8.76 11.38
N PHE A 134 0.39 9.99 10.84
CA PHE A 134 1.26 11.09 11.26
C PHE A 134 0.95 11.58 12.68
N GLU A 135 -0.32 11.65 13.07
CA GLU A 135 -0.73 11.98 14.45
C GLU A 135 -0.06 11.05 15.48
N VAL A 136 -0.07 9.74 15.22
CA VAL A 136 0.58 8.74 16.10
C VAL A 136 2.10 8.94 16.13
N CYS A 137 2.73 9.19 14.97
CA CYS A 137 4.16 9.44 14.86
C CYS A 137 4.60 10.72 15.58
N ASP A 138 3.83 11.80 15.45
CA ASP A 138 4.10 13.09 16.05
C ASP A 138 3.92 13.05 17.57
N ALA A 139 2.92 12.30 18.05
CA ALA A 139 2.72 12.06 19.48
C ALA A 139 3.83 11.20 20.12
N HIS A 140 4.48 10.33 19.34
CA HIS A 140 5.53 9.41 19.83
C HIS A 140 6.76 9.40 18.91
N PRO A 141 7.60 10.47 18.90
CA PRO A 141 8.63 10.67 17.88
C PRO A 141 9.69 9.55 17.79
N ALA A 142 10.05 8.92 18.90
CA ALA A 142 11.02 7.82 18.89
C ALA A 142 10.50 6.58 18.13
N MET A 143 9.20 6.29 18.28
CA MET A 143 8.51 5.24 17.54
C MET A 143 8.25 5.68 16.09
N GLY A 144 7.80 6.93 15.90
CA GLY A 144 7.58 7.52 14.58
C GLY A 144 8.83 7.48 13.71
N TYR A 145 10.01 7.72 14.30
CA TYR A 145 11.30 7.56 13.63
C TYR A 145 11.50 6.14 13.07
N LYS A 146 11.17 5.09 13.84
CA LYS A 146 11.28 3.70 13.38
C LYS A 146 10.34 3.43 12.20
N VAL A 147 9.09 3.89 12.29
CA VAL A 147 8.08 3.76 11.22
C VAL A 147 8.53 4.46 9.95
N MET A 148 9.00 5.71 10.06
CA MET A 148 9.52 6.47 8.93
C MET A 148 10.77 5.81 8.32
N GLN A 149 11.66 5.25 9.14
CA GLN A 149 12.82 4.50 8.67
C GLN A 149 12.38 3.25 7.87
N ASN A 150 11.34 2.55 8.31
CA ASN A 150 10.81 1.37 7.62
C ASN A 150 10.10 1.72 6.29
N LEU A 151 9.33 2.82 6.26
CA LEU A 151 8.76 3.37 5.02
C LEU A 151 9.87 3.76 4.05
N CYS A 152 10.90 4.48 4.51
CA CYS A 152 12.06 4.85 3.69
C CYS A 152 12.78 3.63 3.10
N ARG A 153 12.99 2.57 3.88
CA ARG A 153 13.56 1.30 3.37
C ARG A 153 12.70 0.69 2.26
N THR A 154 11.38 0.68 2.45
CA THR A 154 10.43 0.19 1.43
C THR A 154 10.53 1.00 0.14
N LEU A 155 10.50 2.33 0.25
CA LEU A 155 10.62 3.26 -0.89
C LEU A 155 11.96 3.08 -1.63
N CYS A 156 13.08 3.01 -0.90
CA CYS A 156 14.40 2.76 -1.47
C CYS A 156 14.45 1.40 -2.19
N GLY A 157 13.86 0.35 -1.61
CA GLY A 157 13.75 -0.96 -2.25
C GLY A 157 12.96 -0.91 -3.56
N ASN A 158 11.86 -0.15 -3.59
CA ASN A 158 11.05 0.06 -4.79
C ASN A 158 11.81 0.85 -5.86
N LEU A 159 12.57 1.89 -5.47
CA LEU A 159 13.42 2.65 -6.39
C LEU A 159 14.53 1.78 -7.01
N VAL A 160 15.19 0.92 -6.22
CA VAL A 160 16.20 -0.02 -6.72
C VAL A 160 15.58 -0.97 -7.74
N LYS A 161 14.39 -1.53 -7.46
CA LYS A 161 13.66 -2.40 -8.40
C LYS A 161 13.30 -1.65 -9.69
N ALA A 162 12.83 -0.41 -9.59
CA ALA A 162 12.51 0.42 -10.75
C ALA A 162 13.74 0.66 -11.63
N ASN A 163 14.88 1.02 -11.03
CA ASN A 163 16.15 1.21 -11.75
C ASN A 163 16.62 -0.08 -12.45
N GLN A 164 16.48 -1.24 -11.78
CA GLN A 164 16.78 -2.54 -12.40
C GLN A 164 15.87 -2.85 -13.59
N ASN A 165 14.59 -2.49 -13.51
CA ASN A 165 13.66 -2.69 -14.63
C ASN A 165 14.03 -1.81 -15.83
N VAL A 166 14.41 -0.56 -15.60
CA VAL A 166 14.92 0.34 -16.66
C VAL A 166 16.16 -0.25 -17.32
N LEU A 167 17.13 -0.73 -16.54
CA LEU A 167 18.36 -1.34 -17.09
C LEU A 167 18.04 -2.57 -17.96
N LYS A 168 17.14 -3.45 -17.50
CA LYS A 168 16.72 -4.64 -18.26
C LYS A 168 16.08 -4.27 -19.59
N LEU A 169 15.16 -3.29 -19.58
CA LEU A 169 14.47 -2.81 -20.78
C LEU A 169 15.44 -2.17 -21.77
N THR A 170 16.31 -1.26 -21.32
CA THR A 170 17.29 -0.60 -22.19
C THR A 170 18.27 -1.61 -22.78
N THR A 171 18.72 -2.60 -22.01
CA THR A 171 19.61 -3.66 -22.52
C THR A 171 18.92 -4.50 -23.60
N ALA A 172 17.67 -4.90 -23.37
CA ALA A 172 16.89 -5.63 -24.35
C ALA A 172 16.71 -4.82 -25.65
N PHE A 173 16.44 -3.52 -25.53
CA PHE A 173 16.31 -2.63 -26.69
C PHE A 173 17.62 -2.48 -27.47
N SER A 174 18.76 -2.27 -26.80
CA SER A 174 20.08 -2.21 -27.45
C SER A 174 20.39 -3.48 -28.24
N LEU A 175 20.12 -4.66 -27.67
CA LEU A 175 20.33 -5.96 -28.34
C LEU A 175 19.45 -6.15 -29.58
N ILE A 176 18.28 -5.50 -29.63
CA ILE A 176 17.39 -5.53 -30.80
C ILE A 176 17.91 -4.60 -31.90
N LEU A 177 18.43 -3.43 -31.56
CA LEU A 177 18.96 -2.44 -32.52
C LEU A 177 20.31 -2.83 -33.14
N GLU A 178 21.08 -3.70 -32.48
CA GLU A 178 22.36 -4.21 -33.00
C GLU A 178 22.19 -5.35 -34.03
N ARG A 179 20.96 -5.77 -34.32
CA ARG A 179 20.62 -6.76 -35.37
C ARG A 179 20.09 -6.10 -36.63
#